data_AF-A0A6P0N5Z3-F1
#
_entry.id   AF-A0A6P0N5Z3-F1
#
_cell.length_a   1.000
_cell.length_b   1.000
_cell.length_c   1.000
_cell.angle_alpha   90.00
_cell.angle_beta   90.00
_cell.angle_gamma   90.00
#
_symmetry.space_group_name_H-M   'P 1'
#
loop_
_entity.id
_entity.type
_entity.pdbx_description
1 polymer ?
#
loop_
_entity_poly.entity_id
_entity_poly.type
_entity_poly.pdbx_seq_one_letter_code
_entity_poly.pdbx_strand_id
1 'polypeptide(L)'
;HLRGVVSPLETSLLQQLVIKRIERTLSDRWSDFDKSLTGKPTEIDWEGLQKQIQADLQRLARRELRSRPLVVFLLQTPEEPPVKVTGTRRRRSTAKVAS
;
A
#
# COMPACT_ATOMS: atom_id res chain seq x y z
N HIS A 1 12.89 11.06 6.19
CA HIS A 1 13.99 12.02 5.95
C HIS A 1 13.44 13.28 5.31
N LEU A 2 13.89 14.47 5.74
CA LEU A 2 13.55 15.75 5.10
C LEU A 2 14.72 16.21 4.22
N ARG A 3 14.45 16.63 2.99
CA ARG A 3 15.45 17.15 2.05
C ARG A 3 14.89 18.40 1.39
N GLY A 4 15.60 19.53 1.49
CA GLY A 4 15.18 20.80 0.87
C GLY A 4 13.90 21.42 1.46
N VAL A 5 13.42 20.91 2.60
CA VAL A 5 12.23 21.44 3.29
C VAL A 5 12.70 22.25 4.49
N VAL A 6 12.46 23.56 4.46
CA VAL A 6 12.70 24.45 5.60
C VAL A 6 11.50 24.36 6.53
N SER A 7 11.75 24.02 7.79
CA SER A 7 10.72 23.85 8.81
C SER A 7 11.12 24.61 10.07
N PRO A 8 10.21 25.39 10.68
CA PRO A 8 10.41 25.92 12.02
C PRO A 8 10.21 24.85 13.11
N LEU A 9 9.63 23.69 12.75
CA LEU A 9 9.36 22.57 13.65
C LEU A 9 10.60 21.67 13.81
N GLU A 10 10.86 21.23 15.04
CA GLU A 10 11.88 20.21 15.32
C GLU A 10 11.60 18.91 14.55
N THR A 11 12.65 18.33 13.97
CA THR A 11 12.52 17.12 13.15
C THR A 11 12.05 15.91 13.97
N SER A 12 12.48 15.83 15.24
CA SER A 12 12.06 14.83 16.22
C SER A 12 10.54 14.86 16.45
N LEU A 13 9.98 16.06 16.65
CA LEU A 13 8.55 16.24 16.85
C LEU A 13 7.76 15.84 15.60
N LEU A 14 8.23 16.22 14.40
CA LEU A 14 7.60 15.77 13.16
C LEU A 14 7.61 14.24 13.03
N GLN A 15 8.72 13.58 13.37
CA GLN A 15 8.81 12.12 13.34
C GLN A 15 7.80 11.48 14.31
N GLN A 16 7.65 12.01 15.51
CA GLN A 16 6.64 11.53 16.47
C GLN A 16 5.21 11.70 15.94
N LEU A 17 4.91 12.84 15.30
CA LEU A 17 3.60 13.08 14.69
C LEU A 17 3.33 12.12 13.53
N VAL A 18 4.35 11.81 12.73
CA VAL A 18 4.27 10.82 11.64
C VAL A 18 3.97 9.43 12.21
N ILE A 19 4.71 8.98 13.23
CA ILE A 19 4.51 7.67 13.87
C ILE A 19 3.08 7.57 14.43
N LYS A 20 2.67 8.54 15.25
CA LYS A 20 1.32 8.56 15.83
C LYS A 20 0.22 8.56 14.77
N ARG A 21 0.46 9.21 13.62
CA ARG A 21 -0.52 9.21 12.53
C ARG A 21 -0.64 7.84 11.89
N ILE A 22 0.48 7.17 11.63
CA ILE A 22 0.50 5.81 11.07
C ILE A 22 -0.18 4.83 12.03
N GLU A 23 0.20 4.85 13.30
CA GLU A 23 -0.40 4.01 14.35
C GLU A 23 -1.92 4.18 14.38
N ARG A 24 -2.39 5.43 14.39
CA ARG A 24 -3.81 5.73 14.37
C ARG A 24 -4.52 5.20 13.12
N THR A 25 -3.94 5.40 11.93
CA THR A 25 -4.52 4.87 10.68
C THR A 25 -4.61 3.34 10.72
N LEU A 26 -3.60 2.66 11.27
CA LEU A 26 -3.61 1.21 11.44
C LEU A 26 -4.67 0.79 12.47
N SER A 27 -4.72 1.39 13.66
CA SER A 27 -5.70 1.03 14.68
C SER A 27 -7.14 1.28 14.26
N ASP A 28 -7.42 2.41 13.61
CA ASP A 28 -8.79 2.83 13.29
C ASP A 28 -9.35 2.13 12.05
N ARG A 29 -8.48 1.73 11.10
CA ARG A 29 -8.90 1.33 9.75
C ARG A 29 -8.29 0.04 9.23
N TRP A 30 -7.59 -0.75 10.07
CA TRP A 30 -7.02 -2.03 9.64
C TRP A 30 -8.05 -2.94 8.96
N SER A 31 -9.25 -3.02 9.52
CA SER A 31 -10.35 -3.83 8.99
C SER A 31 -10.79 -3.44 7.58
N ASP A 32 -10.54 -2.20 7.14
CA ASP A 32 -10.88 -1.75 5.78
C ASP A 32 -9.96 -2.41 4.73
N PHE A 33 -8.76 -2.83 5.15
CA PHE A 33 -7.72 -3.38 4.26
C PHE A 33 -7.61 -4.90 4.33
N ASP A 34 -8.16 -5.51 5.38
CA ASP A 34 -8.26 -6.96 5.49
C ASP A 34 -9.43 -7.46 4.62
N LYS A 35 -9.13 -7.93 3.40
CA LYS A 35 -10.13 -8.50 2.50
C LYS A 35 -10.36 -10.00 2.76
N SER A 36 -10.07 -10.50 3.96
CA SER A 36 -10.36 -11.89 4.32
C SER A 36 -11.85 -12.20 4.21
N LEU A 37 -12.25 -12.70 3.03
CA LEU A 37 -13.51 -13.37 2.81
C LEU A 37 -13.37 -14.81 3.30
N THR A 38 -14.32 -15.25 4.11
CA THR A 38 -14.39 -16.55 4.78
C THR A 38 -13.87 -17.69 3.88
N GLY A 39 -12.69 -18.22 4.20
CA GLY A 39 -12.12 -19.42 3.56
C GLY A 39 -10.97 -19.22 2.56
N LYS A 40 -10.49 -17.99 2.33
CA LYS A 40 -9.27 -17.73 1.53
C LYS A 40 -8.09 -17.28 2.39
N PRO A 41 -6.83 -17.49 1.95
CA PRO A 41 -5.67 -16.89 2.60
C PRO A 41 -5.83 -15.37 2.69
N THR A 42 -5.42 -14.79 3.81
CA THR A 42 -5.51 -13.37 4.15
C THR A 42 -5.01 -12.48 3.00
N GLU A 43 -5.95 -11.90 2.25
CA GLU A 43 -5.66 -11.02 1.11
C GLU A 43 -5.71 -9.58 1.65
N ILE A 44 -4.55 -9.00 1.97
CA ILE A 44 -4.46 -7.64 2.50
C ILE A 44 -4.27 -6.66 1.35
N ASP A 45 -5.07 -5.59 1.32
CA ASP A 45 -4.91 -4.49 0.36
C ASP A 45 -3.76 -3.56 0.75
N TRP A 46 -2.53 -4.01 0.48
CA TRP A 46 -1.33 -3.24 0.78
C TRP A 46 -1.23 -1.94 -0.04
N GLU A 47 -1.71 -1.94 -1.28
CA GLU A 47 -1.70 -0.76 -2.14
C GLU A 47 -2.65 0.32 -1.59
N GLY A 48 -3.86 -0.08 -1.18
CA GLY A 48 -4.82 0.78 -0.51
C GLY A 48 -4.26 1.35 0.79
N LEU A 49 -3.63 0.51 1.61
CA LEU A 49 -2.99 0.92 2.85
C LEU A 49 -1.89 1.95 2.61
N GLN A 50 -1.00 1.69 1.65
CA GLN A 50 0.10 2.61 1.28
C GLN A 50 -0.45 3.97 0.84
N LYS A 51 -1.44 3.98 -0.06
CA LYS A 51 -2.06 5.22 -0.55
C LYS A 51 -2.73 6.01 0.57
N GLN A 52 -3.46 5.32 1.46
CA GLN A 52 -4.13 5.96 2.59
C GLN A 52 -3.13 6.61 3.55
N ILE A 53 -2.08 5.88 3.95
CA ILE A 53 -1.04 6.41 4.82
C ILE A 53 -0.34 7.60 4.16
N GLN A 54 0.01 7.50 2.88
CA GLN A 54 0.67 8.59 2.16
C GLN A 54 -0.19 9.85 2.10
N ALA A 55 -1.50 9.72 1.83
CA ALA A 55 -2.43 10.85 1.81
C ALA A 55 -2.54 11.52 3.18
N ASP A 56 -2.59 10.72 4.25
CA ASP A 56 -2.64 11.18 5.63
C ASP A 56 -1.38 11.94 6.04
N LEU A 57 -0.21 11.38 5.73
CA LEU A 57 1.08 12.01 5.96
C LEU A 57 1.23 13.29 5.14
N GLN A 58 0.70 13.34 3.92
CA GLN A 58 0.72 14.57 3.12
C GLN A 58 -0.15 15.67 3.72
N ARG A 59 -1.32 15.35 4.28
CA ARG A 59 -2.14 16.33 5.01
C ARG A 59 -1.46 16.82 6.28
N LEU A 60 -0.85 15.91 7.03
CA LEU A 60 -0.06 16.24 8.23
C LEU A 60 1.11 17.16 7.87
N ALA A 61 1.89 16.80 6.86
CA ALA A 61 3.05 17.59 6.42
C ALA A 61 2.65 19.00 5.97
N ARG A 62 1.53 19.16 5.25
CA ARG A 62 1.01 20.49 4.86
C ARG A 62 0.62 21.35 6.07
N ARG A 63 0.02 20.73 7.10
CA ARG A 63 -0.41 21.42 8.32
C ARG A 63 0.78 21.86 9.16
N GLU A 64 1.72 20.95 9.41
CA GLU A 64 2.84 21.19 10.31
C GLU A 64 3.92 22.08 9.68
N LEU A 65 4.24 21.85 8.40
CA LEU A 65 5.33 22.56 7.71
C LEU A 65 4.88 23.86 7.04
N ARG A 66 3.58 24.18 7.09
CA ARG A 66 2.95 25.34 6.43
C ARG A 66 3.39 25.53 4.96
N SER A 67 3.66 24.42 4.28
CA SER A 67 4.20 24.37 2.92
C SER A 67 3.59 23.21 2.13
N ARG A 68 4.02 22.99 0.87
CA ARG A 68 3.54 21.91 0.00
C ARG A 68 4.65 20.90 -0.29
N PRO A 69 5.11 20.13 0.71
CA PRO A 69 6.16 19.14 0.50
C PRO A 69 5.66 17.96 -0.34
N LEU A 70 6.58 17.40 -1.12
CA LEU A 70 6.39 16.07 -1.71
C LEU A 70 6.56 15.03 -0.60
N VAL A 71 5.55 14.20 -0.40
CA VAL A 71 5.58 13.10 0.56
C VAL A 71 5.60 11.79 -0.23
N VAL A 72 6.64 10.99 0.02
CA VAL A 72 6.80 9.64 -0.54
C VAL A 72 6.78 8.68 0.63
N PHE A 73 5.87 7.71 0.59
CA PHE A 73 5.78 6.63 1.57
C PHE A 73 6.09 5.31 0.87
N LEU A 74 7.12 4.62 1.35
CA LEU A 74 7.55 3.32 0.83
C LEU A 74 7.11 2.25 1.81
N LEU A 75 6.25 1.34 1.36
CA LEU A 75 5.78 0.21 2.13
C LEU A 75 6.42 -1.06 1.58
N GLN A 76 7.07 -1.84 2.43
CA GLN A 76 7.52 -3.18 2.08
C GLN A 76 6.36 -4.15 2.29
N THR A 77 5.91 -4.78 1.22
CA THR A 77 4.83 -5.77 1.24
C THR A 77 5.42 -7.17 1.13
N PRO A 78 4.82 -8.19 1.79
CA PRO A 78 5.25 -9.56 1.61
C PRO A 78 5.12 -9.96 0.13
N GLU A 79 6.12 -10.67 -0.39
CA GLU A 79 6.10 -11.20 -1.76
C GLU A 79 5.08 -12.35 -1.81
N GLU A 80 4.05 -12.23 -2.66
CA GLU A 80 3.09 -13.31 -2.84
C GLU A 80 3.81 -14.57 -3.34
N PRO A 81 3.58 -15.75 -2.73
CA PRO A 81 4.20 -16.97 -3.22
C PRO A 81 3.74 -17.23 -4.66
N PRO A 82 4.65 -17.61 -5.57
CA PRO A 82 4.32 -17.75 -6.98
C PRO A 82 3.18 -18.75 -7.16
N VAL A 83 2.06 -18.27 -7.70
CA VAL A 83 0.93 -19.11 -8.07
C VAL A 83 1.42 -20.07 -9.16
N LYS A 84 1.60 -21.35 -8.79
CA LYS A 84 1.92 -22.40 -9.76
C LYS A 84 0.75 -22.53 -10.73
N VAL A 85 0.84 -21.85 -11.86
CA VAL A 85 -0.09 -22.04 -12.98
C VAL A 85 0.20 -23.43 -13.56
N THR A 86 -0.52 -24.44 -13.10
CA THR A 86 -0.56 -25.75 -13.75
C THR A 86 -1.22 -25.56 -15.11
N GLY A 87 -0.39 -25.35 -16.13
CA GLY A 87 -0.80 -25.09 -17.50
C GLY A 87 -1.77 -26.14 -17.99
N THR A 88 -3.01 -25.73 -18.26
CA THR A 88 -3.97 -26.52 -19.03
C THR A 88 -3.45 -26.58 -20.45
N ARG A 89 -2.78 -27.68 -20.79
CA ARG A 89 -2.29 -27.99 -22.13
C ARG A 89 -3.45 -27.95 -23.13
N ARG A 90 -3.60 -26.82 -23.84
CA ARG A 90 -4.49 -26.67 -25.00
C ARG A 90 -4.18 -27.80 -25.99
N ARG A 91 -5.04 -28.82 -26.07
CA ARG A 91 -5.07 -29.77 -27.20
C ARG A 91 -5.67 -29.03 -28.40
N ARG A 92 -4.86 -28.79 -29.43
CA ARG A 92 -5.31 -28.51 -30.81
C ARG A 92 -4.80 -29.64 -31.71
N SER A 93 -5.47 -29.80 -32.86
CA SER A 93 -5.27 -30.78 -33.95
C SER A 93 -6.21 -32.00 -33.84
N THR A 94 -7.05 -32.37 -34.82
CA THR A 94 -7.20 -32.04 -36.25
C THR A 94 -8.67 -32.21 -36.67
N ALA A 95 -9.19 -31.39 -37.58
CA ALA A 95 -10.45 -31.67 -38.29
C ALA A 95 -10.11 -32.09 -39.73
N LYS A 96 -10.52 -33.30 -40.14
CA LYS A 96 -10.38 -33.81 -41.51
C LYS A 96 -11.71 -33.62 -42.26
N VAL A 97 -11.62 -32.84 -43.35
CA VAL A 97 -12.22 -32.97 -44.70
C VAL A 97 -13.75 -33.18 -44.85
N ALA A 98 -14.37 -32.28 -45.62
CA ALA A 98 -15.74 -32.35 -46.13
C ALA A 98 -15.84 -33.24 -47.39
N SER A 99 -17.01 -33.89 -47.58
CA SER A 99 -17.45 -34.50 -48.85
C SER A 99 -18.45 -33.59 -49.54
#